data_AF-A0A9X0JU71-F1
#
_entry.id   AF-A0A9X0JU71-F1
#
_cell.length_a   1.000
_cell.length_b   1.000
_cell.length_c   1.000
_cell.angle_alpha   90.00
_cell.angle_beta   90.00
_cell.angle_gamma   90.00
#
_symmetry.space_group_name_H-M   'P 1'
#
loop_
_entity.id
_entity.type
_entity.pdbx_description
1 polymer ?
#
loop_
_entity_poly.entity_id
_entity_poly.type
_entity_poly.pdbx_seq_one_letter_code
_entity_poly.pdbx_strand_id
1 'polypeptide(L)'
;MYPLGSENNPIMIKVRTRAQAEKIATICDEYDFYYMISLELNEDLTDLKKAIKGRTRPMNIYNPCACNSGKKYKFCCMNKEIELGI
;
A
#
# COMPACT_ATOMS: atom_id res chain seq x y z
N MET A 1 5.10 18.76 -29.89
CA MET A 1 4.36 17.87 -28.97
C MET A 1 4.66 16.45 -29.44
N TYR A 2 5.31 15.61 -28.64
CA TYR A 2 5.72 14.27 -29.07
C TYR A 2 4.51 13.31 -29.07
N PRO A 3 4.41 12.36 -30.02
CA PRO A 3 3.34 11.38 -30.03
C PRO A 3 3.41 10.51 -28.77
N LEU A 4 2.26 10.15 -28.21
CA LEU A 4 2.17 9.19 -27.10
C LEU A 4 2.73 7.84 -27.57
N GLY A 5 3.59 7.23 -26.76
CA GLY A 5 4.28 5.99 -27.09
C GLY A 5 5.57 6.15 -27.89
N SER A 6 6.09 7.38 -28.00
CA SER A 6 7.45 7.63 -28.53
C SER A 6 8.49 7.64 -27.41
N GLU A 7 9.77 7.49 -27.75
CA GLU A 7 10.89 7.56 -26.79
C GLU A 7 10.84 8.82 -25.89
N ASN A 8 10.46 9.96 -26.47
CA ASN A 8 10.34 11.24 -25.76
C ASN A 8 8.99 11.44 -25.03
N ASN A 9 8.05 10.51 -25.15
CA ASN A 9 6.74 10.52 -24.49
C ASN A 9 6.17 9.10 -24.32
N PRO A 10 6.80 8.26 -23.46
CA PRO A 10 6.42 6.86 -23.31
C PRO A 10 5.07 6.71 -22.59
N ILE A 11 4.39 5.59 -22.83
CA ILE A 11 3.13 5.25 -22.18
C ILE A 11 3.42 4.78 -20.74
N MET A 12 2.93 5.53 -19.76
CA MET A 12 3.07 5.21 -18.34
C MET A 12 1.88 4.35 -17.88
N ILE A 13 2.13 3.11 -17.48
CA ILE A 13 1.10 2.13 -17.12
C ILE A 13 1.33 1.68 -15.68
N LYS A 14 0.28 1.70 -14.87
CA LYS A 14 0.31 1.22 -13.48
C LYS A 14 -0.52 -0.06 -13.37
N VAL A 15 0.09 -1.15 -12.92
CA VAL A 15 -0.56 -2.46 -12.80
C VAL A 15 -0.46 -3.01 -11.39
N ARG A 16 -1.41 -3.85 -11.00
CA ARG A 16 -1.46 -4.46 -9.66
C ARG A 16 -0.88 -5.87 -9.60
N THR A 17 -0.73 -6.54 -10.74
CA THR A 17 -0.28 -7.93 -10.80
C THR A 17 0.67 -8.14 -11.96
N ARG A 18 1.58 -9.10 -11.81
CA ARG A 18 2.56 -9.47 -12.85
C ARG A 18 1.89 -9.99 -14.11
N ALA A 19 0.84 -10.80 -13.97
CA ALA A 19 0.07 -11.31 -15.10
C ALA A 19 -0.58 -10.20 -15.95
N GLN A 20 -0.98 -9.08 -15.33
CA GLN A 20 -1.47 -7.91 -16.07
C GLN A 20 -0.31 -7.15 -16.74
N ALA A 21 0.83 -7.03 -16.06
CA ALA A 21 2.04 -6.45 -16.65
C ALA A 21 2.44 -7.17 -17.94
N GLU A 22 2.46 -8.51 -17.92
CA GLU A 22 2.86 -9.34 -19.06
C GLU A 22 1.88 -9.18 -20.24
N LYS A 23 0.56 -9.23 -19.99
CA LYS A 23 -0.44 -9.02 -21.04
C LYS A 23 -0.31 -7.65 -21.69
N ILE A 24 -0.11 -6.61 -20.89
CA ILE A 24 0.01 -5.24 -21.39
C ILE A 24 1.34 -5.04 -22.12
N ALA A 25 2.43 -5.65 -21.64
CA ALA A 25 3.71 -5.64 -22.32
C ALA A 25 3.62 -6.27 -23.72
N THR A 26 2.95 -7.41 -23.86
CA THR A 26 2.70 -8.04 -25.17
C THR A 26 1.95 -7.10 -26.11
N ILE A 27 0.86 -6.48 -25.62
CA ILE A 27 0.09 -5.52 -26.42
C ILE A 27 0.99 -4.36 -26.87
N CYS A 28 1.77 -3.76 -25.96
CA CYS A 28 2.60 -2.61 -26.30
C CYS A 28 3.75 -2.97 -27.26
N ASP A 29 4.28 -4.18 -27.19
CA ASP A 29 5.30 -4.71 -28.12
C ASP A 29 4.73 -4.93 -29.53
N GLU A 30 3.50 -5.48 -29.64
CA GLU A 30 2.80 -5.65 -30.93
C GLU A 30 2.57 -4.32 -31.67
N TYR A 31 2.49 -3.20 -30.94
CA TYR A 31 2.28 -1.87 -31.49
C TYR A 31 3.56 -1.01 -31.55
N ASP A 32 4.74 -1.57 -31.24
CA ASP A 32 6.04 -0.87 -31.21
C ASP A 32 6.02 0.41 -30.35
N PHE A 33 5.26 0.39 -29.24
CA PHE A 33 5.19 1.55 -28.35
C PHE A 33 6.34 1.56 -27.35
N TYR A 34 6.86 2.75 -27.06
CA TYR A 34 7.68 2.98 -25.87
C TYR A 34 6.79 3.07 -24.64
N TYR A 35 7.01 2.21 -23.64
CA TYR A 35 6.19 2.17 -22.43
C TYR A 35 7.02 1.90 -21.16
N MET A 36 6.45 2.26 -20.01
CA MET A 36 6.93 1.90 -18.69
C MET A 36 5.78 1.34 -17.86
N ILE A 37 5.90 0.08 -17.43
CA ILE A 37 4.93 -0.57 -16.56
C ILE A 37 5.45 -0.58 -15.13
N SER A 38 4.73 0.11 -14.24
CA SER A 38 5.00 0.12 -12.80
C SER A 38 4.03 -0.81 -12.08
N LEU A 39 4.57 -1.79 -11.34
CA LEU A 39 3.79 -2.63 -10.45
C LEU A 39 3.54 -1.85 -9.15
N GLU A 40 2.43 -1.12 -9.07
CA GLU A 40 2.01 -0.43 -7.85
C GLU A 40 0.95 -1.27 -7.11
N LEU A 41 1.42 -1.99 -6.09
CA LEU A 41 0.61 -2.54 -5.01
C LEU A 41 0.50 -1.47 -3.92
N ASN A 42 -0.18 -0.35 -4.20
CA ASN A 42 -0.34 0.69 -3.18
C ASN A 42 -1.41 0.28 -2.17
N GLU A 43 -1.11 -0.74 -1.36
CA GLU A 43 -1.76 -0.92 -0.07
C GLU A 43 -1.00 -0.09 0.96
N ASP A 44 -1.16 1.24 0.90
CA ASP A 44 -0.80 2.07 2.06
C ASP A 44 -1.84 1.84 3.16
N LEU A 45 -1.54 0.90 4.04
CA LEU A 45 -2.37 0.60 5.21
C LEU A 45 -1.95 1.43 6.42
N THR A 46 -1.16 2.48 6.22
CA THR A 46 -0.72 3.35 7.30
C THR A 46 -1.92 4.01 7.96
N ASP A 47 -2.88 4.48 7.18
CA ASP A 47 -4.13 5.06 7.70
C ASP A 47 -5.00 3.99 8.38
N LEU A 48 -5.11 2.80 7.81
CA LEU A 48 -5.83 1.67 8.41
C LEU A 48 -5.23 1.27 9.77
N LYS A 49 -3.90 1.18 9.86
CA LYS A 49 -3.17 0.91 11.10
C LYS A 49 -3.43 2.01 12.14
N LYS A 50 -3.47 3.28 11.73
CA LYS A 50 -3.82 4.42 12.62
C LYS A 50 -5.28 4.35 13.09
N ALA A 51 -6.22 4.05 12.21
CA ALA A 51 -7.64 3.94 12.53
C ALA A 51 -7.94 2.81 13.52
N ILE A 52 -7.31 1.64 13.33
CA ILE A 52 -7.45 0.50 14.27
C ILE A 52 -6.86 0.89 15.64
N LYS A 53 -5.66 1.49 15.68
CA LYS A 53 -5.08 2.02 16.93
C LYS A 53 -6.03 2.99 17.63
N GLY A 54 -6.64 3.90 16.88
CA GLY A 54 -7.62 4.86 17.40
C GLY A 54 -8.81 4.20 18.07
N ARG A 55 -9.40 3.17 17.45
CA ARG A 55 -10.54 2.42 18.04
C ARG A 55 -10.17 1.61 19.28
N THR A 56 -8.98 1.04 19.31
CA THR A 56 -8.51 0.26 20.47
C THR A 56 -8.01 1.11 21.62
N ARG A 57 -7.88 2.43 21.44
CA ARG A 57 -7.41 3.34 22.48
C ARG A 57 -8.50 3.55 23.53
N PRO A 58 -8.26 3.17 24.80
CA PRO A 58 -9.20 3.50 25.87
C PRO A 58 -9.22 5.01 26.11
N MET A 59 -10.36 5.53 26.61
CA MET A 59 -10.52 6.95 26.96
C MET A 59 -9.44 7.43 27.93
N ASN A 60 -9.01 6.56 28.85
CA ASN A 60 -7.87 6.79 29.74
C ASN A 60 -6.70 5.86 29.38
N ILE A 61 -5.56 6.43 28.96
CA ILE A 61 -4.34 5.68 28.57
C ILE A 61 -3.68 4.91 29.73
N TYR A 62 -4.08 5.18 30.98
CA TYR A 62 -3.63 4.44 32.16
C TYR A 62 -4.52 3.25 32.50
N ASN A 63 -5.64 3.05 31.78
CA ASN A 63 -6.45 1.85 31.92
C ASN A 63 -5.69 0.62 31.40
N PRO A 64 -6.01 -0.59 31.90
CA PRO A 64 -5.45 -1.82 31.38
C PRO A 64 -5.69 -1.94 29.88
N CYS A 65 -4.69 -2.43 29.15
CA CYS A 65 -4.79 -2.68 27.74
C CYS A 65 -5.78 -3.82 27.46
N ALA A 66 -6.68 -3.61 26.50
CA ALA A 66 -7.61 -4.65 26.01
C ALA A 66 -6.89 -5.84 25.33
N CYS A 67 -5.59 -5.71 25.07
CA CYS A 67 -4.75 -6.74 24.48
C CYS A 67 -4.37 -7.89 25.45
N ASN A 68 -5.01 -7.97 26.63
CA ASN A 68 -4.77 -8.98 27.68
C ASN A 68 -3.32 -9.10 28.16
N SER A 69 -2.48 -8.10 27.89
CA SER A 69 -1.07 -8.10 28.28
C SER A 69 -0.84 -7.83 29.78
N GLY A 70 -1.89 -7.52 30.53
CA GLY A 70 -1.82 -7.10 31.94
C GLY A 70 -1.18 -5.72 32.17
N LYS A 71 -0.74 -5.03 31.10
CA LYS A 71 -0.09 -3.70 31.17
C LYS A 71 -1.08 -2.59 30.88
N LYS A 72 -0.84 -1.38 31.42
CA LYS A 72 -1.61 -0.18 31.04
C LYS A 72 -1.40 0.14 29.55
N TYR A 73 -2.43 0.67 28.87
CA TYR A 73 -2.39 0.93 27.42
C TYR A 73 -1.16 1.76 26.99
N LYS A 74 -0.80 2.79 27.77
CA LYS A 74 0.40 3.63 27.55
C LYS A 74 1.70 2.83 27.42
N PHE A 75 1.84 1.73 28.16
CA PHE A 75 3.06 0.91 28.18
C PHE A 75 2.93 -0.36 27.33
N CYS A 76 1.85 -0.50 26.55
CA CYS A 76 1.59 -1.68 25.75
C CYS A 76 1.31 -1.35 24.29
N CYS A 77 0.06 -1.10 23.92
CA CYS A 77 -0.32 -0.91 22.52
C CYS A 77 -0.13 0.51 21.99
N MET A 78 0.16 1.49 22.87
CA MET A 78 0.35 2.88 22.44
C MET A 78 1.48 3.02 21.42
N ASN A 79 2.60 2.33 21.63
CA ASN A 79 3.77 2.39 20.74
C ASN A 79 3.97 1.13 19.89
N LYS A 80 3.13 0.10 20.04
CA LYS A 80 3.26 -1.15 19.28
C LYS A 80 2.76 -0.95 17.85
N GLU A 81 3.51 -1.35 16.84
CA GLU A 81 3.02 -1.36 15.45
C GLU A 81 1.97 -2.45 15.28
N ILE A 82 0.93 -2.17 14.48
CA ILE A 82 -0.07 -3.18 14.15
C ILE A 82 0.48 -3.96 12.96
N GLU A 83 0.89 -5.18 13.24
CA GLU A 83 1.21 -6.19 12.24
C GLU A 83 -0.12 -6.76 11.73
N LEU A 84 -0.58 -6.25 10.59
CA LEU A 84 -1.64 -6.88 9.82
C LEU A 84 -0.93 -7.99 9.04
N GLY A 85 -1.09 -9.25 9.44
CA GLY A 85 -0.44 -10.41 8.82
C GLY A 85 -1.02 -10.71 7.44
N ILE A 86 -0.79 -9.79 6.51
CA ILE A 86 -1.15 -9.82 5.09
C ILE A 86 0.11 -9.70 4.24
#